data_AF-A0AA41ZHJ6-F1
#
_entry.id   AF-A0AA41ZHJ6-F1
#
_cell.length_a   1.000
_cell.length_b   1.000
_cell.length_c   1.000
_cell.angle_alpha   90.00
_cell.angle_beta   90.00
_cell.angle_gamma   90.00
#
_symmetry.space_group_name_H-M   'P 1'
#
loop_
_entity.id
_entity.type
_entity.pdbx_description
1 polymer ?
#
loop_
_entity_poly.entity_id
_entity_poly.type
_entity_poly.pdbx_seq_one_letter_code
_entity_poly.pdbx_strand_id
1 'polypeptide(L)'
;MKPTSKQISVLQTRIAKRMANDPISYADIARATGVDPSQVGRICKGDFKTFSDNLMQICRVLKVKVPRISPKEDVDREWSKVHASVSRICREHPDGAKLIGRVMDAIADLQGRGA
;
A
#
# COMPACT_ATOMS: atom_id res chain seq x y z
N MET A 1 2.87 4.45 -11.38
CA MET A 1 3.31 4.95 -10.06
C MET A 1 4.35 4.00 -9.47
N LYS A 2 5.37 4.50 -8.76
CA LYS A 2 6.47 3.66 -8.25
C LYS A 2 6.11 3.07 -6.88
N PRO A 3 6.13 1.74 -6.69
CA PRO A 3 5.88 1.13 -5.39
C PRO A 3 6.98 1.51 -4.39
N THR A 4 6.63 1.59 -3.10
CA THR A 4 7.61 1.79 -2.03
C THR A 4 8.47 0.55 -1.84
N SER A 5 9.69 0.70 -1.31
CA SER A 5 10.58 -0.44 -1.00
C SER A 5 9.93 -1.47 -0.08
N LYS A 6 9.07 -1.01 0.85
CA LYS A 6 8.30 -1.88 1.74
C LYS A 6 7.26 -2.68 0.96
N GLN A 7 6.54 -2.08 0.02
CA GLN A 7 5.56 -2.78 -0.82
C GLN A 7 6.24 -3.83 -1.72
N ILE A 8 7.42 -3.52 -2.27
CA ILE A 8 8.22 -4.47 -3.06
C ILE A 8 8.62 -5.67 -2.19
N SER A 9 9.22 -5.41 -1.02
CA SER A 9 9.63 -6.46 -0.07
C SER A 9 8.47 -7.35 0.36
N VAL A 10 7.33 -6.75 0.72
CA VAL A 10 6.11 -7.50 1.09
C VAL A 10 5.66 -8.40 -0.05
N LEU A 11 5.68 -7.91 -1.29
CA LEU A 11 5.25 -8.70 -2.44
C LEU A 11 6.23 -9.85 -2.75
N GLN A 12 7.54 -9.60 -2.66
CA GLN A 12 8.58 -10.63 -2.80
C GLN A 12 8.37 -11.76 -1.78
N THR A 13 8.16 -11.42 -0.49
CA THR A 13 7.89 -12.42 0.55
C THR A 13 6.63 -13.22 0.27
N ARG A 14 5.56 -12.58 -0.23
CA ARG A 14 4.30 -13.27 -0.56
C ARG A 14 4.47 -14.24 -1.74
N ILE A 15 5.19 -13.83 -2.79
CA ILE A 15 5.48 -14.69 -3.94
C ILE A 15 6.32 -15.88 -3.49
N ALA A 16 7.41 -15.66 -2.74
CA ALA A 16 8.27 -16.72 -2.22
C ALA A 16 7.48 -17.73 -1.36
N LYS A 17 6.63 -17.23 -0.44
CA LYS A 17 5.77 -18.08 0.39
C LYS A 17 4.79 -18.90 -0.44
N ARG A 18 4.18 -18.30 -1.48
CA ARG A 18 3.26 -19.00 -2.37
C ARG A 18 3.98 -20.12 -3.14
N MET A 19 5.15 -19.83 -3.70
CA MET A 19 5.96 -20.80 -4.45
C MET A 19 6.46 -21.95 -3.56
N ALA A 20 6.72 -21.69 -2.28
CA ALA A 20 7.12 -22.73 -1.32
C ALA A 20 5.95 -23.63 -0.90
N ASN A 21 4.76 -23.08 -0.73
CA ASN A 21 3.59 -23.82 -0.23
C ASN A 21 2.84 -24.61 -1.30
N ASP A 22 2.89 -24.17 -2.56
CA ASP A 22 2.20 -24.81 -3.67
C ASP A 22 3.02 -24.58 -4.95
N PRO A 23 4.01 -25.46 -5.19
CA PRO A 23 4.95 -25.30 -6.28
C PRO A 23 4.25 -25.48 -7.63
N ILE A 24 4.09 -24.38 -8.36
CA ILE A 24 3.71 -24.39 -9.77
C ILE A 24 5.00 -24.19 -10.58
N SER A 25 5.17 -24.93 -11.68
CA SER A 25 6.36 -24.79 -12.52
C SER A 25 6.37 -23.43 -13.24
N TYR A 26 7.55 -22.86 -13.49
CA TYR A 26 7.66 -21.63 -14.27
C TYR A 26 7.09 -21.78 -15.69
N ALA A 27 7.15 -22.97 -16.27
CA ALA A 27 6.55 -23.27 -17.56
C ALA A 27 5.02 -23.19 -17.50
N ASP A 28 4.40 -23.68 -16.43
CA ASP A 28 2.95 -23.57 -16.22
C ASP A 28 2.51 -22.12 -16.02
N ILE A 29 3.28 -21.34 -15.25
CA ILE A 29 3.01 -19.91 -15.07
C ILE A 29 3.13 -19.18 -16.42
N ALA A 30 4.18 -19.45 -17.20
CA ALA A 30 4.36 -18.86 -18.53
C ALA A 30 3.19 -19.19 -19.46
N ARG A 31 2.76 -20.46 -19.51
CA ARG A 31 1.58 -20.87 -20.29
C ARG A 31 0.30 -20.19 -19.84
N ALA A 32 0.06 -20.10 -18.52
CA ALA A 32 -1.16 -19.53 -17.97
C ALA A 32 -1.23 -18.00 -18.11
N THR A 33 -0.08 -17.32 -18.16
CA THR A 33 0.00 -15.85 -18.23
C THR A 33 0.31 -15.31 -19.62
N GLY A 34 0.91 -16.11 -20.50
CA GLY A 34 1.52 -15.64 -21.75
C GLY A 34 2.82 -14.85 -21.54
N VAL A 35 3.34 -14.78 -20.32
CA VAL A 35 4.60 -14.07 -20.00
C VAL A 35 5.78 -14.96 -20.36
N ASP A 36 6.82 -14.35 -20.93
CA ASP A 36 8.06 -15.03 -21.28
C ASP A 36 8.68 -15.78 -20.08
N PRO A 37 9.14 -17.04 -20.25
CA PRO A 37 9.70 -17.84 -19.15
C PRO A 37 10.87 -17.18 -18.41
N SER A 38 11.70 -16.38 -19.09
CA SER A 38 12.80 -15.66 -18.44
C SER A 38 12.26 -14.59 -17.48
N GLN A 39 11.20 -13.89 -17.87
CA GLN A 39 10.52 -12.89 -17.04
C GLN A 39 9.81 -13.55 -15.85
N VAL A 40 9.15 -14.69 -16.07
CA VAL A 40 8.54 -15.50 -15.00
C VAL A 40 9.60 -15.89 -13.97
N GLY A 41 10.73 -16.44 -14.42
CA GLY A 41 11.80 -16.86 -13.53
C GLY A 41 12.38 -15.70 -12.71
N ARG A 42 12.57 -14.52 -13.31
CA ARG A 42 13.03 -13.32 -12.59
C ARG A 42 12.02 -12.86 -11.55
N ILE A 43 10.74 -12.78 -11.92
CA ILE A 43 9.67 -12.32 -11.04
C ILE A 43 9.44 -13.26 -9.87
N CYS A 44 9.40 -14.58 -10.11
CA CYS A 44 9.25 -15.58 -9.06
C CYS A 44 10.43 -15.61 -8.08
N LYS A 45 11.63 -15.23 -8.53
CA LYS A 45 12.82 -15.03 -7.69
C LYS A 45 12.84 -13.69 -6.95
N GLY A 46 11.89 -12.79 -7.22
CA GLY A 46 11.82 -11.47 -6.61
C GLY A 46 12.68 -10.40 -7.30
N ASP A 47 13.25 -10.65 -8.48
CA ASP A 47 14.06 -9.68 -9.22
C ASP A 47 13.17 -8.70 -10.00
N PHE A 48 12.54 -7.77 -9.27
CA PHE A 48 11.76 -6.67 -9.82
C PHE A 48 11.82 -5.44 -8.91
N LYS A 49 11.75 -4.26 -9.52
CA LYS A 49 11.79 -2.95 -8.84
C LYS A 49 10.50 -2.13 -9.00
N THR A 50 9.59 -2.60 -9.84
CA THR A 50 8.33 -1.92 -10.19
C THR A 50 7.20 -2.93 -10.30
N PHE A 51 5.96 -2.46 -10.23
CA PHE A 51 4.79 -3.29 -10.50
C PHE A 51 4.46 -3.22 -11.98
N SER A 52 5.16 -4.06 -12.77
CA SER A 52 4.91 -4.21 -14.20
C SER A 52 3.65 -5.03 -14.48
N ASP A 53 3.12 -4.93 -15.69
CA ASP A 53 1.95 -5.71 -16.09
C ASP A 53 2.21 -7.23 -16.01
N ASN A 54 3.41 -7.66 -16.41
CA ASN A 54 3.84 -9.06 -16.27
C ASN A 54 3.83 -9.52 -14.81
N LEU A 55 4.29 -8.68 -13.88
CA LEU A 55 4.22 -8.98 -12.45
C LEU A 55 2.77 -9.13 -11.98
N MET A 56 1.89 -8.22 -12.41
CA MET A 56 0.47 -8.25 -12.03
C MET A 56 -0.23 -9.51 -12.56
N GLN A 57 0.07 -9.91 -13.80
CA GLN A 57 -0.45 -11.14 -14.41
C GLN A 57 0.02 -12.38 -13.65
N ILE A 58 1.31 -12.48 -13.34
CA ILE A 58 1.86 -13.59 -12.56
C ILE A 58 1.24 -13.63 -11.16
N CYS A 59 1.10 -12.48 -10.48
CA CYS A 59 0.47 -12.43 -9.16
C CYS A 59 -1.00 -12.90 -9.19
N ARG A 60 -1.73 -12.63 -10.29
CA ARG A 60 -3.11 -13.11 -10.47
C ARG A 60 -3.16 -14.63 -10.57
N VAL A 61 -2.30 -15.25 -11.37
CA VAL A 61 -2.21 -16.72 -11.49
C VAL A 61 -1.77 -17.36 -10.18
N LEU A 62 -0.80 -16.76 -9.50
CA LEU A 62 -0.33 -17.23 -8.19
C LEU A 62 -1.32 -16.93 -7.06
N LYS A 63 -2.43 -16.22 -7.33
CA LYS A 63 -3.42 -15.75 -6.33
C LYS A 63 -2.77 -14.96 -5.18
N VAL A 64 -1.70 -14.25 -5.47
CA VAL A 64 -0.98 -13.39 -4.51
C VAL A 64 -1.61 -12.00 -4.51
N LYS A 65 -2.05 -11.54 -3.33
CA LYS A 65 -2.56 -10.17 -3.17
C LYS A 65 -1.44 -9.16 -3.34
N VAL A 66 -1.57 -8.30 -4.35
CA VAL A 66 -0.67 -7.17 -4.57
C VAL A 66 -1.05 -6.03 -3.60
N PRO A 67 -0.09 -5.43 -2.88
CA PRO A 67 -0.35 -4.24 -2.08
C PRO A 67 -0.98 -3.14 -2.93
N ARG A 68 -2.05 -2.52 -2.45
CA ARG A 68 -2.69 -1.42 -3.18
C ARG A 68 -1.71 -0.24 -3.21
N ILE A 69 -1.36 0.22 -4.39
CA ILE A 69 -0.69 1.52 -4.55
C ILE A 69 -1.82 2.55 -4.64
N SER A 70 -2.36 2.97 -3.50
CA SER A 70 -3.36 4.04 -3.48
C SER A 70 -2.83 5.24 -2.68
N PRO A 71 -2.99 6.48 -3.19
CA PRO A 71 -2.68 7.70 -2.44
C PRO A 71 -3.40 7.78 -1.08
N LYS A 72 -4.52 7.05 -0.95
CA LYS A 72 -5.32 6.97 0.26
C LYS A 72 -4.54 6.43 1.46
N GLU A 73 -3.65 5.46 1.28
CA GLU A 73 -2.92 4.87 2.42
C GLU A 73 -1.93 5.86 3.07
N ASP A 74 -1.36 6.79 2.30
CA ASP A 74 -0.48 7.83 2.86
C ASP A 74 -1.28 8.94 3.55
N VAL A 75 -2.41 9.36 2.96
CA VAL A 75 -3.34 10.33 3.58
C VAL A 75 -3.93 9.76 4.87
N ASP A 76 -4.37 8.50 4.87
CA ASP A 76 -4.92 7.83 6.04
C ASP A 76 -3.87 7.67 7.16
N ARG A 77 -2.59 7.50 6.80
CA ARG A 77 -1.49 7.36 7.76
C ARG A 77 -1.10 8.70 8.39
N GLU A 78 -1.00 9.76 7.61
CA GLU A 78 -0.74 11.10 8.14
C GLU A 78 -1.94 11.59 8.95
N TRP A 79 -3.17 11.33 8.49
CA TRP A 79 -4.39 11.60 9.24
C TRP A 79 -4.41 10.84 10.57
N SER A 80 -4.01 9.56 10.59
CA SER A 80 -3.92 8.77 11.82
C SER A 80 -2.91 9.35 12.82
N LYS A 81 -1.78 9.88 12.35
CA LYS A 81 -0.78 10.53 13.23
C LYS A 81 -1.30 11.84 13.81
N VAL A 82 -1.96 12.66 13.00
CA VAL A 82 -2.60 13.90 13.44
C VAL A 82 -3.69 13.59 14.46
N HIS A 83 -4.57 12.64 14.16
CA HIS A 83 -5.64 12.22 15.05
C HIS A 83 -5.11 11.70 16.40
N ALA A 84 -4.06 10.87 16.40
CA ALA A 84 -3.44 10.38 17.62
C ALA A 84 -2.83 11.53 18.47
N SER A 85 -2.16 12.48 17.80
CA SER A 85 -1.55 13.64 18.46
C SER A 85 -2.62 14.56 19.07
N VAL A 86 -3.68 14.87 18.33
CA VAL A 86 -4.82 15.66 18.80
C VAL A 86 -5.53 14.95 19.95
N SER A 87 -5.82 13.65 19.81
CA SER A 87 -6.45 12.85 20.86
C SER A 87 -5.66 12.83 22.17
N ARG A 88 -4.32 12.80 22.08
CA ARG A 88 -3.43 12.88 23.24
C ARG A 88 -3.50 14.25 23.91
N ILE A 89 -3.37 15.33 23.14
CA ILE A 89 -3.45 16.70 23.67
C ILE A 89 -4.79 16.95 24.34
N CYS A 90 -5.89 16.48 23.73
CA CYS A 90 -7.22 16.62 24.31
C CYS A 90 -7.37 15.89 25.65
N ARG A 91 -6.63 14.80 25.85
CA ARG A 91 -6.65 14.01 27.09
C ARG A 91 -5.78 14.62 28.18
N GLU A 92 -4.60 15.09 27.82
CA GLU A 92 -3.59 15.58 28.77
C GLU A 92 -3.78 17.07 29.13
N HIS A 93 -4.37 17.86 28.23
CA HIS A 93 -4.53 19.30 28.39
C HIS A 93 -5.91 19.79 27.92
N PRO A 94 -6.95 19.73 28.78
CA PRO A 94 -8.32 20.10 28.40
C PRO A 94 -8.48 21.56 27.98
N ASP A 95 -7.67 22.47 28.51
CA ASP A 95 -7.69 23.88 28.07
C ASP A 95 -7.01 24.08 26.70
N GLY A 96 -5.98 23.29 26.39
CA GLY A 96 -5.39 23.23 25.04
C GLY A 96 -6.34 22.63 24.01
N ALA A 97 -7.15 21.65 24.42
CA ALA A 97 -8.20 21.05 23.61
C ALA A 97 -9.24 22.07 23.13
N LYS A 98 -9.69 22.95 24.05
CA LYS A 98 -10.65 24.02 23.73
C LYS A 98 -10.09 24.99 22.69
N LEU A 99 -8.80 25.34 22.80
CA LEU A 99 -8.15 26.22 21.85
C LEU A 99 -8.04 25.57 20.46
N ILE A 100 -7.65 24.29 20.40
CA ILE A 100 -7.59 23.52 19.14
C ILE A 100 -8.98 23.45 18.50
N GLY A 101 -10.03 23.19 19.30
CA GLY A 101 -11.42 23.19 18.82
C GLY A 101 -11.80 24.51 18.15
N ARG A 102 -11.53 25.64 18.79
CA ARG A 102 -11.81 26.98 18.21
C ARG A 102 -11.06 27.25 16.90
N VAL A 103 -9.83 26.75 16.77
CA VAL A 103 -9.07 26.86 15.51
C VAL A 103 -9.70 26.01 14.41
N MET A 104 -10.13 24.79 14.72
CA MET A 104 -10.82 23.92 13.75
C MET A 104 -12.16 24.51 13.31
N ASP A 105 -12.92 25.11 14.22
CA ASP A 105 -14.17 25.81 13.92
C ASP A 105 -13.92 27.00 12.98
N ALA A 106 -12.88 27.80 13.24
CA ALA A 106 -12.51 28.92 12.36
C ALA A 106 -12.09 28.46 10.95
N ILE A 107 -11.40 27.31 10.84
CA ILE A 107 -11.06 26.72 9.54
C ILE A 107 -12.32 26.23 8.81
N ALA A 108 -13.26 25.60 9.52
CA ALA A 108 -14.53 25.16 8.95
C ALA A 108 -15.36 26.35 8.44
N ASP A 109 -15.39 27.45 9.19
CA ASP A 109 -16.06 28.69 8.78
C ASP A 109 -15.46 29.30 7.51
N LEU A 110 -14.13 29.25 7.35
CA LEU A 110 -13.46 29.70 6.12
C LEU A 110 -13.85 28.83 4.90
N GLN A 111 -14.00 27.52 5.09
CA GLN A 111 -14.38 26.59 4.02
C GLN A 111 -15.86 26.70 3.65
N GLY A 112 -16.75 26.94 4.62
CA GLY A 112 -18.19 27.11 4.39
C GLY A 112 -18.57 28.44 3.73
N ARG A 113 -17.72 29.47 3.82
CA ARG A 113 -17.92 30.78 3.18
C ARG A 113 -17.41 30.85 1.73
N GLY A 114 -16.72 29.82 1.26
CA GLY A 114 -16.20 29.70 -0.10
C GLY A 114 -17.03 28.81 -1.03
N ALA A 115 -18.21 28.38 -0.61
CA ALA A 115 -19.16 27.55 -1.37
C ALA A 115 -20.36 28.38 -1.87
#